data_AF-A0AA91JSK9-F1
#
_entry.id   AF-A0AA91JSK9-F1
#
_cell.length_a   1.000
_cell.length_b   1.000
_cell.length_c   1.000
_cell.angle_alpha   90.00
_cell.angle_beta   90.00
_cell.angle_gamma   90.00
#
_symmetry.space_group_name_H-M   'P 1'
#
loop_
_entity.id
_entity.type
_entity.pdbx_description
1 polymer ?
#
loop_
_entity_poly.entity_id
_entity_poly.type
_entity_poly.pdbx_seq_one_letter_code
_entity_poly.pdbx_strand_id
1 'polypeptide(L)'
;MSQKDSKILKQSGVIPYRVRNGKIEVLLITTRNRQDWVVPKGGISNGMSPPESAAKEAWEEAGVIGQVETQEIGIYKYRKRGNIYQVRMFLLPVENVLEDYPEANQRKRQWLDVPQAIRCVRKSSLKRMLKTLKNQAM
;
A
#
# COMPACT_ATOMS: atom_id res chain seq x y z
N MET A 1 -10.44 -9.28 -35.39
CA MET A 1 -10.47 -8.52 -34.12
C MET A 1 -9.36 -9.06 -33.23
N SER A 2 -8.25 -8.32 -33.09
CA SER A 2 -7.06 -8.79 -32.38
C SER A 2 -7.35 -8.81 -30.86
N GLN A 3 -7.36 -10.01 -30.26
CA GLN A 3 -7.35 -10.16 -28.80
C GLN A 3 -6.05 -9.54 -28.30
N LYS A 4 -6.12 -8.36 -27.66
CA LYS A 4 -4.97 -7.83 -26.93
C LYS A 4 -4.71 -8.75 -25.75
N ASP A 5 -3.64 -9.55 -25.82
CA ASP A 5 -3.18 -10.36 -24.71
C ASP A 5 -3.03 -9.49 -23.46
N SER A 6 -3.79 -9.85 -22.42
CA SER A 6 -3.74 -9.14 -21.14
C SER A 6 -2.44 -9.47 -20.44
N LYS A 7 -1.49 -8.52 -20.39
CA LYS A 7 -0.24 -8.72 -19.65
C LYS A 7 -0.49 -8.69 -18.14
N ILE A 8 0.23 -9.54 -17.41
CA ILE A 8 0.30 -9.50 -15.95
C ILE A 8 1.49 -8.64 -15.55
N LEU A 9 1.22 -7.47 -14.98
CA LEU A 9 2.22 -6.54 -14.47
C LEU A 9 2.38 -6.74 -12.96
N LYS A 10 3.62 -6.94 -12.53
CA LYS A 10 3.95 -7.16 -11.12
C LYS A 10 4.14 -5.82 -10.40
N GLN A 11 3.55 -5.73 -9.21
CA GLN A 11 3.64 -4.59 -8.31
C GLN A 11 3.92 -5.07 -6.89
N SER A 12 4.46 -4.18 -6.08
CA SER A 12 4.51 -4.37 -4.63
C SER A 12 3.97 -3.13 -3.92
N GLY A 13 3.57 -3.31 -2.67
CA GLY A 13 3.07 -2.23 -1.82
C GLY A 13 3.16 -2.60 -0.35
N VAL A 14 2.94 -1.61 0.50
CA VAL A 14 3.00 -1.75 1.95
C VAL A 14 1.66 -1.41 2.58
N ILE A 15 1.37 -1.95 3.76
CA ILE A 15 0.44 -1.34 4.71
C ILE A 15 1.30 -0.64 5.77
N PRO A 16 1.49 0.69 5.68
CA PRO A 16 2.23 1.42 6.70
C PRO A 16 1.38 1.50 7.96
N TYR A 17 1.97 1.15 9.09
CA TYR A 17 1.30 1.20 10.38
C TYR A 17 2.20 1.78 11.47
N ARG A 18 1.57 2.28 12.53
CA ARG A 18 2.24 2.68 13.77
C ARG A 18 1.40 2.26 14.96
N VAL A 19 2.02 2.14 16.13
CA VAL A 19 1.30 1.93 17.39
C VAL A 19 1.26 3.26 18.15
N ARG A 20 0.05 3.75 18.42
CA ARG A 20 -0.18 4.97 19.20
C ARG A 20 -1.14 4.66 20.34
N ASN A 21 -0.71 4.91 21.58
CA ASN A 21 -1.51 4.63 22.78
C ASN A 21 -2.05 3.19 22.82
N GLY A 22 -1.20 2.21 22.47
CA GLY A 22 -1.56 0.79 22.44
C GLY A 22 -2.49 0.38 21.29
N LYS A 23 -2.77 1.26 20.32
CA LYS A 23 -3.64 0.98 19.18
C LYS A 23 -2.86 1.05 17.87
N ILE A 24 -3.14 0.12 16.96
CA ILE A 24 -2.63 0.18 15.59
C ILE A 24 -3.39 1.27 14.81
N GLU A 25 -2.64 2.21 14.27
CA GLU A 25 -3.08 3.13 13.23
C GLU A 25 -2.42 2.76 11.90
N VAL A 26 -3.17 2.83 10.80
CA VAL A 26 -2.71 2.56 9.44
C VAL A 26 -2.72 3.86 8.65
N LEU A 27 -1.69 4.08 7.85
CA LEU A 27 -1.63 5.20 6.92
C LEU A 27 -2.29 4.82 5.60
N LEU A 28 -3.33 5.57 5.23
CA LEU A 28 -3.85 5.57 3.87
C LEU A 28 -3.42 6.82 3.13
N ILE A 29 -3.31 6.70 1.82
CA ILE A 29 -3.11 7.81 0.89
C ILE A 29 -4.22 7.83 -0.14
N THR A 30 -4.51 9.00 -0.71
CA THR A 30 -5.43 9.05 -1.84
C THR A 30 -4.74 8.60 -3.13
N THR A 31 -5.51 8.11 -4.09
CA THR A 31 -5.08 8.10 -5.50
C THR A 31 -4.73 9.53 -5.95
N ARG A 32 -3.92 9.68 -7.02
CA ARG A 32 -3.53 11.01 -7.54
C ARG A 32 -4.72 11.90 -7.94
N ASN A 33 -5.83 11.31 -8.39
CA ASN A 33 -7.09 12.02 -8.67
C ASN A 33 -7.97 12.26 -7.44
N ARG A 34 -7.49 11.88 -6.24
CA ARG A 34 -8.14 12.06 -4.93
C ARG A 34 -9.53 11.44 -4.77
N GLN A 35 -9.85 10.42 -5.58
CA GLN A 35 -11.16 9.76 -5.56
C GLN A 35 -11.24 8.58 -4.58
N ASP A 36 -10.14 7.85 -4.40
CA ASP A 36 -10.13 6.63 -3.58
C ASP A 36 -8.98 6.66 -2.57
N TRP A 37 -9.22 6.08 -1.39
CA TRP A 37 -8.17 5.78 -0.41
C TRP A 37 -7.54 4.42 -0.71
N VAL A 38 -6.21 4.39 -0.72
CA VAL A 38 -5.36 3.24 -1.02
C VAL A 38 -4.16 3.22 -0.07
N VAL A 39 -3.35 2.17 -0.20
CA VAL A 39 -2.03 2.09 0.43
C VAL A 39 -0.93 2.32 -0.62
N PRO A 40 0.29 2.72 -0.21
CA PRO A 40 1.39 2.94 -1.14
C PRO A 40 1.74 1.68 -1.91
N LYS A 41 1.85 1.79 -3.24
CA LYS A 41 2.20 0.66 -4.11
C LYS A 41 2.61 1.13 -5.51
N GLY A 42 3.49 0.36 -6.15
CA GLY A 42 3.87 0.62 -7.54
C GLY A 42 4.60 -0.53 -8.20
N GLY A 43 5.23 -0.22 -9.33
CA GLY A 43 5.89 -1.22 -10.18
C GLY A 43 7.20 -1.68 -9.56
N ILE A 44 7.50 -2.98 -9.64
CA ILE A 44 8.79 -3.50 -9.18
C ILE A 44 9.87 -3.07 -10.17
N SER A 45 10.77 -2.20 -9.72
CA SER A 45 11.89 -1.70 -10.53
C SER A 45 12.94 -2.79 -10.77
N ASN A 46 13.69 -2.69 -11.87
CA ASN A 46 14.73 -3.65 -12.21
C ASN A 46 15.78 -3.72 -11.09
N GLY A 47 16.15 -4.95 -10.69
CA GLY A 47 17.14 -5.18 -9.64
C GLY A 47 16.61 -5.06 -8.21
N MET A 48 15.35 -4.65 -7.99
CA MET A 48 14.74 -4.60 -6.66
C MET A 48 13.95 -5.88 -6.36
N SER A 49 14.09 -6.35 -5.13
CA SER A 49 13.14 -7.27 -4.53
C SER A 49 11.79 -6.58 -4.30
N PRO A 50 10.69 -7.35 -4.17
CA PRO A 50 9.38 -6.76 -3.90
C PRO A 50 9.29 -5.92 -2.62
N PRO A 51 9.89 -6.32 -1.46
CA PRO A 51 9.93 -5.47 -0.27
C PRO A 51 10.70 -4.16 -0.47
N GLU A 52 11.87 -4.20 -1.12
CA GLU A 52 12.66 -2.99 -1.44
C GLU A 52 11.88 -2.03 -2.32
N SER A 53 11.24 -2.56 -3.38
CA SER A 53 10.37 -1.75 -4.22
C SER A 53 9.16 -1.22 -3.45
N ALA A 54 8.63 -1.95 -2.47
CA ALA A 54 7.50 -1.49 -1.67
C ALA A 54 7.92 -0.35 -0.72
N ALA A 55 9.13 -0.42 -0.15
CA ALA A 55 9.72 0.64 0.66
C ALA A 55 9.90 1.93 -0.15
N LYS A 56 10.45 1.80 -1.38
CA LYS A 56 10.60 2.94 -2.30
C LYS A 56 9.27 3.62 -2.57
N GLU A 57 8.22 2.87 -2.90
CA GLU A 57 6.88 3.41 -3.17
C GLU A 57 6.25 4.04 -1.93
N ALA A 58 6.53 3.52 -0.72
CA ALA A 58 6.09 4.13 0.53
C ALA A 58 6.71 5.51 0.76
N TRP A 59 8.01 5.67 0.45
CA TRP A 59 8.70 6.95 0.49
C TRP A 59 8.18 7.90 -0.60
N GLU A 60 8.10 7.46 -1.86
CA GLU A 60 7.68 8.30 -2.98
C GLU A 60 6.23 8.77 -2.84
N GLU A 61 5.30 7.85 -2.57
CA GLU A 61 3.86 8.15 -2.57
C GLU A 61 3.37 8.73 -1.24
N ALA A 62 4.02 8.41 -0.12
CA ALA A 62 3.53 8.72 1.22
C ALA A 62 4.57 9.33 2.17
N GLY A 63 5.82 9.49 1.75
CA GLY A 63 6.87 10.08 2.59
C GLY A 63 7.15 9.30 3.86
N VAL A 64 6.82 8.00 3.93
CA VAL A 64 7.06 7.19 5.13
C VAL A 64 8.26 6.27 4.95
N ILE A 65 9.04 6.16 6.02
CA ILE A 65 10.27 5.36 6.08
C ILE A 65 10.17 4.41 7.27
N GLY A 66 10.72 3.22 7.10
CA GLY A 66 10.91 2.19 8.12
C GLY A 66 11.39 0.89 7.47
N GLN A 67 11.62 -0.12 8.29
CA GLN A 67 12.02 -1.44 7.79
C GLN A 67 10.81 -2.26 7.32
N VAL A 68 10.63 -2.40 6.00
CA VAL A 68 9.58 -3.26 5.43
C VAL A 68 9.80 -4.71 5.84
N GLU A 69 8.76 -5.34 6.37
CA GLU A 69 8.78 -6.77 6.69
C GLU A 69 8.88 -7.61 5.40
N THR A 70 9.78 -8.58 5.39
CA THR A 70 10.01 -9.43 4.22
C THR A 70 8.92 -10.50 4.04
N GLN A 71 8.15 -10.78 5.10
CA GLN A 71 7.01 -11.68 5.05
C GLN A 71 5.86 -11.04 4.27
N GLU A 72 5.45 -11.69 3.19
CA GLU A 72 4.28 -11.29 2.44
C GLU A 72 3.00 -11.56 3.25
N ILE A 73 2.13 -10.55 3.36
CA ILE A 73 0.81 -10.68 4.02
C ILE A 73 -0.34 -10.98 3.05
N GLY A 74 -0.05 -10.90 1.75
CA GLY A 74 -0.88 -11.48 0.70
C GLY A 74 -0.77 -10.76 -0.64
N ILE A 75 -1.60 -11.21 -1.58
CA ILE A 75 -1.63 -10.72 -2.96
C ILE A 75 -3.04 -10.29 -3.32
N TYR A 76 -3.16 -9.21 -4.10
CA TYR A 76 -4.40 -8.93 -4.80
C TYR A 76 -4.17 -8.54 -6.25
N LYS A 77 -5.21 -8.73 -7.07
CA LYS A 77 -5.21 -8.41 -8.49
C LYS A 77 -6.22 -7.32 -8.80
N TYR A 78 -5.91 -6.46 -9.75
CA TYR A 78 -6.88 -5.54 -10.33
C TYR A 78 -6.64 -5.34 -11.83
N ARG A 79 -7.69 -5.02 -12.58
CA ARG A 79 -7.60 -4.70 -14.01
C ARG A 79 -7.56 -3.20 -14.21
N LYS A 80 -6.67 -2.73 -15.09
CA LYS A 80 -6.60 -1.33 -15.52
C LYS A 80 -6.04 -1.25 -16.94
N ARG A 81 -6.76 -0.55 -17.83
CA ARG A 81 -6.37 -0.33 -19.24
C ARG A 81 -5.97 -1.63 -19.97
N GLY A 82 -6.79 -2.68 -19.82
CA GLY A 82 -6.54 -3.98 -20.48
C GLY A 82 -5.46 -4.86 -19.85
N ASN A 83 -4.77 -4.40 -18.80
CA ASN A 83 -3.74 -5.19 -18.10
C ASN A 83 -4.24 -5.67 -16.73
N ILE A 84 -3.68 -6.79 -16.26
CA ILE A 84 -3.86 -7.29 -14.90
C ILE A 84 -2.64 -6.86 -14.09
N TYR A 85 -2.87 -6.18 -12.98
CA TYR A 85 -1.84 -5.83 -12.02
C TYR A 85 -1.94 -6.77 -10.83
N GLN A 86 -0.84 -7.45 -10.51
CA GLN A 86 -0.71 -8.29 -9.33
C GLN A 86 0.16 -7.59 -8.30
N VAL A 87 -0.42 -7.25 -7.16
CA VAL A 87 0.23 -6.49 -6.08
C VAL A 87 0.54 -7.43 -4.92
N ARG A 88 1.82 -7.58 -4.60
CA ARG A 88 2.29 -8.26 -3.37
C ARG A 88 2.32 -7.24 -2.23
N MET A 89 1.77 -7.59 -1.08
CA MET A 89 1.62 -6.68 0.05
C MET A 89 2.50 -7.11 1.22
N PHE A 90 3.11 -6.12 1.86
CA PHE A 90 3.99 -6.26 3.02
C PHE A 90 3.55 -5.30 4.14
N LEU A 91 4.02 -5.52 5.35
CA LEU A 91 3.86 -4.56 6.44
C LEU A 91 5.04 -3.59 6.49
N LEU A 92 4.75 -2.36 6.88
CA LEU A 92 5.77 -1.35 7.15
C LEU A 92 5.48 -0.72 8.52
N PRO A 93 6.20 -1.14 9.57
CA PRO A 93 6.28 -0.37 10.81
C PRO A 93 6.93 0.98 10.48
N VAL A 94 6.17 2.06 10.62
CA VAL A 94 6.65 3.40 10.27
C VAL A 94 7.52 3.95 11.38
N GLU A 95 8.77 4.25 11.05
CA GLU A 95 9.74 4.88 11.93
C GLU A 95 9.71 6.40 11.77
N ASN A 96 9.68 6.88 10.52
CA ASN A 96 9.73 8.30 10.19
C ASN A 96 8.66 8.68 9.15
N VAL A 97 8.14 9.91 9.29
CA VAL A 97 7.23 10.54 8.34
C VAL A 97 7.84 11.85 7.89
N LEU A 98 8.17 11.96 6.61
CA LEU A 98 8.72 13.15 5.99
C LEU A 98 7.62 14.08 5.47
N GLU A 99 7.86 15.38 5.53
CA GLU A 99 6.98 16.39 4.93
C GLU A 99 7.42 16.78 3.51
N ASP A 100 8.73 16.69 3.21
CA ASP A 100 9.26 16.84 1.86
C ASP A 100 9.54 15.46 1.24
N TYR A 101 8.79 15.11 0.20
CA TYR A 101 8.87 13.83 -0.49
C TYR A 101 8.26 13.92 -1.90
N PRO A 102 8.59 13.01 -2.83
CA PRO A 102 8.31 13.18 -4.26
C PRO A 102 6.84 13.45 -4.65
N GLU A 103 5.88 12.82 -3.98
CA GLU A 103 4.44 13.00 -4.27
C GLU A 103 3.67 13.83 -3.23
N ALA A 104 4.35 14.65 -2.42
CA ALA A 104 3.73 15.44 -1.34
C ALA A 104 2.50 16.24 -1.75
N ASN A 105 2.56 16.87 -2.93
CA ASN A 105 1.47 17.70 -3.44
C ASN A 105 0.42 16.91 -4.27
N GLN A 106 0.67 15.64 -4.55
CA GLN A 106 -0.18 14.82 -5.43
C GLN A 106 -1.22 14.01 -4.66
N ARG A 107 -0.96 13.71 -3.38
CA ARG A 107 -1.80 12.83 -2.56
C ARG A 107 -2.10 13.43 -1.20
N LYS A 108 -3.25 13.09 -0.63
CA LYS A 108 -3.53 13.34 0.79
C LYS A 108 -3.15 12.09 1.59
N ARG A 109 -2.71 12.30 2.84
CA ARG A 109 -2.35 11.26 3.80
C ARG A 109 -3.33 11.29 4.98
N GLN A 110 -3.69 10.13 5.51
CA GLN A 110 -4.51 10.05 6.73
C GLN A 110 -4.18 8.80 7.53
N TRP A 111 -3.84 9.00 8.80
CA TRP A 111 -3.75 7.93 9.80
C TRP A 111 -5.15 7.59 10.30
N LEU A 112 -5.48 6.30 10.32
CA LEU A 112 -6.79 5.77 10.70
C LEU A 112 -6.62 4.55 11.59
N ASP A 113 -7.56 4.35 12.52
CA ASP A 113 -7.64 3.04 13.15
C ASP A 113 -8.00 1.95 12.13
N VAL A 114 -7.70 0.69 12.44
CA VAL A 114 -7.94 -0.43 11.51
C VAL A 114 -9.41 -0.52 11.06
N PRO A 115 -10.42 -0.40 11.95
CA PRO A 115 -11.83 -0.37 11.53
C PRO A 115 -12.17 0.76 10.53
N GLN A 116 -11.66 1.98 10.74
CA GLN A 116 -11.84 3.12 9.85
C GLN A 116 -11.17 2.86 8.50
N ALA A 117 -9.91 2.38 8.50
CA ALA A 117 -9.18 2.07 7.29
C ALA A 117 -9.93 1.04 6.40
N ILE A 118 -10.52 0.01 7.02
CA ILE A 118 -11.35 -1.00 6.33
C ILE A 118 -12.59 -0.36 5.67
N ARG A 119 -13.20 0.65 6.28
CA ARG A 119 -14.36 1.37 5.71
C ARG A 119 -13.94 2.26 4.53
N CYS A 120 -12.76 2.86 4.57
CA CYS A 120 -12.27 3.78 3.54
C CYS A 120 -11.80 3.09 2.25
N VAL A 121 -11.14 1.93 2.35
CA VAL A 121 -10.61 1.24 1.16
C VAL A 121 -11.70 0.52 0.38
N ARG A 122 -11.60 0.48 -0.96
CA ARG A 122 -12.61 -0.20 -1.80
C ARG A 122 -12.33 -1.66 -2.07
N LYS A 123 -11.06 -2.07 -2.15
CA LYS A 123 -10.67 -3.43 -2.55
C LYS A 123 -10.90 -4.42 -1.42
N SER A 124 -11.76 -5.42 -1.65
CA SER A 124 -12.08 -6.46 -0.68
C SER A 124 -10.84 -7.23 -0.20
N SER A 125 -9.88 -7.50 -1.09
CA SER A 125 -8.62 -8.14 -0.69
C SER A 125 -7.79 -7.30 0.29
N LEU A 126 -7.72 -5.98 0.08
CA LEU A 126 -7.04 -5.08 1.01
C LEU A 126 -7.80 -5.01 2.35
N LYS A 127 -9.14 -5.00 2.32
CA LYS A 127 -9.94 -5.11 3.55
C LYS A 127 -9.62 -6.38 4.34
N ARG A 128 -9.40 -7.52 3.67
CA ARG A 128 -9.03 -8.78 4.34
C ARG A 128 -7.64 -8.68 4.99
N MET A 129 -6.66 -8.10 4.31
CA MET A 129 -5.32 -7.87 4.87
C MET A 129 -5.35 -6.90 6.07
N LEU A 130 -6.17 -5.84 6.01
CA LEU A 130 -6.34 -4.95 7.17
C LEU A 130 -6.99 -5.66 8.36
N LYS A 131 -7.87 -6.64 8.13
CA LYS A 131 -8.46 -7.44 9.21
C LYS A 131 -7.44 -8.35 9.91
N THR A 132 -6.38 -8.81 9.23
CA THR A 132 -5.36 -9.64 9.88
C THR A 132 -4.55 -8.83 10.89
N LEU A 133 -4.26 -7.56 10.59
CA LEU A 133 -3.61 -6.61 11.51
C LEU A 133 -4.42 -6.40 12.80
N LYS A 134 -5.76 -6.34 12.70
CA LYS A 134 -6.63 -6.24 13.89
C LYS A 134 -6.42 -7.40 14.86
N ASN A 135 -6.14 -8.60 14.35
CA ASN A 135 -6.04 -9.81 15.16
C ASN A 135 -4.65 -9.99 15.79
N GLN A 136 -3.66 -9.17 15.42
CA GLN A 136 -2.29 -9.21 15.97
C GLN A 136 -2.07 -8.23 17.12
N ALA A 137 -2.99 -7.28 17.32
CA ALA A 137 -2.95 -6.29 18.40
C ALA A 137 -4.03 -6.51 19.48
N MET A 138 -4.60 -7.72 19.53
CA MET A 138 -5.46 -8.19 20.63
C MET A 138 -4.75 -9.31 21.38
#